data_AF-A0A9E3CWG0-F1
#
_entry.id   AF-A0A9E3CWG0-F1
#
_cell.length_a   1.000
_cell.length_b   1.000
_cell.length_c   1.000
_cell.angle_alpha   90.00
_cell.angle_beta   90.00
_cell.angle_gamma   90.00
#
_symmetry.space_group_name_H-M   'P 1'
#
loop_
_entity.id
_entity.type
_entity.pdbx_description
1 polymer ?
#
loop_
_entity_poly.entity_id
_entity_poly.type
_entity_poly.pdbx_seq_one_letter_code
_entity_poly.pdbx_strand_id
1 'polypeptide(L)'
;MSKLAWIDFLNVHHGAHLVWGVQSEEEQDLRPVAAKLSAVIERQKTGSDYAVGVLRTTGTPKIACAFAEEEAAAAIADIVGAKPVERTEAWASERCFTLDARTLSEIDRAAGTRRRRRRMV
;
A
#
# COMPACT_ATOMS: atom_id res chain seq x y z
N MET A 1 -4.60 -13.77 7.24
CA MET A 1 -4.45 -12.35 6.87
C MET A 1 -4.84 -11.48 8.05
N SER A 2 -3.83 -10.90 8.66
CA SER A 2 -3.95 -9.92 9.73
C SER A 2 -3.26 -8.63 9.32
N LYS A 3 -3.89 -7.49 9.62
CA LYS A 3 -3.19 -6.20 9.62
C LYS A 3 -2.32 -6.15 10.86
N LEU A 4 -1.02 -6.03 10.69
CA LEU A 4 -0.05 -5.91 11.79
C LEU A 4 0.38 -4.45 11.96
N ALA A 5 0.80 -4.09 13.17
CA ALA A 5 1.54 -2.85 13.35
C ALA A 5 2.88 -2.95 12.59
N TRP A 6 3.40 -1.82 12.12
CA TRP A 6 4.58 -1.80 11.24
C TRP A 6 5.79 -2.51 11.87
N ILE A 7 6.08 -2.24 13.14
CA ILE A 7 7.21 -2.86 13.85
C ILE A 7 6.98 -4.37 14.04
N ASP A 8 5.77 -4.78 14.43
CA ASP A 8 5.44 -6.19 14.61
C ASP A 8 5.57 -6.98 13.29
N PHE A 9 5.14 -6.38 12.18
CA PHE A 9 5.28 -6.97 10.86
C PHE A 9 6.76 -7.22 10.51
N LEU A 10 7.62 -6.21 10.70
CA LEU A 10 9.06 -6.32 10.41
C LEU A 10 9.77 -7.36 11.29
N ASN A 11 9.29 -7.56 12.52
CA ASN A 11 9.84 -8.56 13.43
C ASN A 11 9.49 -10.01 13.05
N VAL A 12 8.37 -10.20 12.33
CA VAL A 12 7.86 -11.54 11.99
C VAL A 12 8.23 -11.93 10.55
N HIS A 13 8.24 -10.97 9.62
CA HIS A 13 8.35 -11.23 8.19
C HIS A 13 9.67 -10.69 7.62
N HIS A 14 10.72 -11.52 7.68
CA HIS A 14 11.98 -11.26 7.00
C HIS A 14 11.86 -11.60 5.52
N GLY A 15 12.33 -10.73 4.62
CA GLY A 15 12.17 -10.93 3.17
C GLY A 15 10.75 -10.59 2.66
N ALA A 16 10.07 -9.67 3.32
CA ALA A 16 8.77 -9.16 2.87
C ALA A 16 8.88 -8.32 1.58
N HIS A 17 7.73 -7.95 1.03
CA HIS A 17 7.57 -7.17 -0.18
C HIS A 17 7.02 -5.77 0.15
N LEU A 18 7.64 -4.73 -0.40
CA LEU A 18 7.31 -3.34 -0.10
C LEU A 18 6.71 -2.63 -1.31
N VAL A 19 5.61 -1.92 -1.09
CA VAL A 19 5.06 -0.91 -2.00
C VAL A 19 5.05 0.43 -1.29
N TRP A 20 5.75 1.43 -1.80
CA TRP A 20 5.84 2.74 -1.16
C TRP A 20 5.60 3.91 -2.12
N GLY A 21 5.04 5.00 -1.60
CA GLY A 21 4.67 6.18 -2.36
C GLY A 21 5.30 7.44 -1.79
N VAL A 22 5.73 8.34 -2.68
CA VAL A 22 6.17 9.71 -2.34
C VAL A 22 5.18 10.73 -2.88
N GLN A 23 4.97 11.81 -2.15
CA GLN A 23 4.18 12.95 -2.65
C GLN A 23 4.91 13.61 -3.81
N SER A 24 4.16 14.06 -4.82
CA SER A 24 4.74 14.74 -5.98
C SER A 24 5.27 16.12 -5.61
N GLU A 25 4.46 16.99 -4.98
CA GLU A 25 4.85 18.40 -4.73
C GLU A 25 4.14 19.05 -3.51
N GLU A 26 2.88 18.72 -3.24
CA GLU A 26 2.16 19.27 -2.07
C GLU A 26 2.27 18.38 -0.83
N GLU A 27 2.70 18.97 0.30
CA GLU A 27 2.60 18.34 1.61
C GLU A 27 1.13 18.15 1.99
N GLN A 28 0.65 16.91 1.84
CA GLN A 28 -0.66 16.48 2.29
C GLN A 28 -0.56 15.56 3.51
N ASP A 29 -1.62 15.50 4.31
CA ASP A 29 -1.71 14.48 5.36
C ASP A 29 -1.81 13.09 4.73
N LEU A 30 -0.82 12.23 4.97
CA LEU A 30 -0.80 10.86 4.46
C LEU A 30 -1.66 9.89 5.28
N ARG A 31 -2.12 10.28 6.48
CA ARG A 31 -2.91 9.38 7.35
C ARG A 31 -4.23 8.96 6.71
N PRO A 32 -5.03 9.86 6.09
CA PRO A 32 -6.23 9.46 5.35
C PRO A 32 -5.93 8.51 4.19
N VAL A 33 -4.81 8.71 3.49
CA VAL A 33 -4.40 7.85 2.36
C VAL A 33 -4.02 6.46 2.87
N ALA A 34 -3.29 6.37 3.99
CA ALA A 34 -2.95 5.11 4.65
C ALA A 34 -4.19 4.34 5.12
N ALA A 35 -5.21 5.05 5.63
CA ALA A 35 -6.48 4.44 5.99
C ALA A 35 -7.22 3.89 4.75
N LYS A 36 -7.25 4.65 3.64
CA LYS A 36 -7.85 4.20 2.38
C LYS A 36 -7.13 2.98 1.80
N LEU A 37 -5.79 2.98 1.77
CA LEU A 37 -5.00 1.83 1.32
C LEU A 37 -5.24 0.59 2.19
N SER A 38 -5.28 0.76 3.52
CA SER A 38 -5.65 -0.33 4.42
C SER A 38 -7.02 -0.92 4.04
N ALA A 39 -8.02 -0.07 3.81
CA ALA A 39 -9.35 -0.51 3.42
C ALA A 39 -9.38 -1.21 2.04
N VAL A 40 -8.54 -0.77 1.10
CA VAL A 40 -8.39 -1.45 -0.20
C VAL A 40 -7.80 -2.85 -0.02
N ILE A 41 -6.72 -2.98 0.76
CA ILE A 41 -6.05 -4.27 1.03
C ILE A 41 -7.02 -5.26 1.70
N GLU A 42 -7.73 -4.83 2.74
CA GLU A 42 -8.70 -5.67 3.46
C GLU A 42 -9.80 -6.20 2.53
N ARG A 43 -10.20 -5.40 1.54
CA ARG A 43 -11.24 -5.77 0.58
C ARG A 43 -10.78 -6.73 -0.50
N GLN A 44 -9.50 -6.64 -0.90
CA GLN A 44 -8.92 -7.54 -1.88
C GLN A 44 -8.77 -8.97 -1.35
N LYS A 45 -8.79 -9.17 -0.02
CA LYS A 45 -8.60 -10.49 0.60
C LYS A 45 -7.35 -11.19 0.08
N THR A 46 -6.23 -10.48 0.05
CA THR A 46 -4.96 -10.95 -0.54
C THR A 46 -4.36 -12.18 0.13
N GLY A 47 -4.93 -12.68 1.25
CA GLY A 47 -4.45 -13.86 1.98
C GLY A 47 -3.18 -13.60 2.80
N SER A 48 -2.37 -12.62 2.39
CA SER A 48 -1.12 -12.19 3.00
C SER A 48 -1.33 -11.30 4.22
N ASP A 49 -0.54 -11.52 5.27
CA ASP A 49 -0.36 -10.52 6.32
C ASP A 49 0.26 -9.26 5.72
N TYR A 50 -0.08 -8.10 6.29
CA TYR A 50 0.37 -6.82 5.77
C TYR A 50 0.47 -5.76 6.86
N ALA A 51 1.23 -4.71 6.58
CA ALA A 51 1.30 -3.50 7.38
C ALA A 51 1.17 -2.26 6.49
N VAL A 52 0.54 -1.21 7.01
CA VAL A 52 0.48 0.10 6.33
C VAL A 52 0.95 1.16 7.30
N GLY A 53 1.87 2.02 6.86
CA GLY A 53 2.48 3.04 7.69
C GLY A 53 2.82 4.30 6.92
N VAL A 54 2.97 5.40 7.65
CA VAL A 54 3.61 6.62 7.13
C VAL A 54 5.02 6.65 7.68
N LEU A 55 6.01 6.49 6.80
CA LEU A 55 7.42 6.51 7.15
C LEU A 55 7.95 7.93 7.00
N ARG A 56 8.43 8.48 8.10
CA ARG A 56 9.12 9.78 8.14
C ARG A 56 10.61 9.53 8.34
N THR A 57 11.27 9.10 7.28
CA THR A 57 12.74 9.20 7.21
C THR A 57 13.12 10.65 6.92
N THR A 58 14.34 11.07 7.23
CA THR A 58 14.85 12.42 6.89
C THR A 58 14.50 12.77 5.43
N GLY A 59 13.64 13.78 5.24
CA GLY A 59 13.10 14.16 3.93
C GLY A 59 11.57 14.02 3.83
N THR A 60 11.07 13.85 2.61
CA THR A 60 9.63 13.79 2.30
C THR A 60 8.97 12.56 2.93
N PRO A 61 7.86 12.73 3.67
CA PRO A 61 7.08 11.62 4.20
C PRO A 61 6.67 10.64 3.11
N LYS A 62 6.82 9.34 3.38
CA LYS A 62 6.44 8.26 2.49
C LYS A 62 5.27 7.49 3.05
N ILE A 63 4.36 7.07 2.20
CA ILE A 63 3.39 6.04 2.54
C ILE A 63 3.98 4.69 2.18
N ALA A 64 3.84 3.70 3.05
CA ALA A 64 4.43 2.38 2.86
C ALA A 64 3.41 1.29 3.18
N CYS A 65 3.40 0.26 2.34
CA CYS A 65 2.60 -0.95 2.48
C CYS A 65 3.54 -2.14 2.37
N ALA A 66 3.66 -2.92 3.43
CA ALA A 66 4.47 -4.13 3.47
C ALA A 66 3.57 -5.37 3.42
N PHE A 67 4.00 -6.40 2.69
CA PHE A 67 3.25 -7.64 2.48
C PHE A 67 4.17 -8.84 2.66
N ALA A 68 3.66 -9.89 3.31
CA ALA A 68 4.39 -11.15 3.45
C ALA A 68 4.56 -11.85 2.09
N GLU A 69 3.56 -11.76 1.21
CA GLU A 69 3.55 -12.43 -0.10
C GLU A 69 3.70 -11.45 -1.27
N GLU A 70 4.43 -11.85 -2.31
CA GLU A 70 4.66 -11.01 -3.50
C GLU A 70 3.37 -10.69 -4.24
N GLU A 71 2.48 -11.67 -4.38
CA GLU A 71 1.22 -11.52 -5.12
C GLU A 71 0.34 -10.42 -4.53
N ALA A 72 0.32 -10.29 -3.20
CA ALA A 72 -0.40 -9.24 -2.50
C ALA A 72 0.21 -7.86 -2.77
N ALA A 73 1.55 -7.77 -2.78
CA ALA A 73 2.25 -6.55 -3.13
C ALA A 73 2.02 -6.16 -4.60
N ALA A 74 2.03 -7.13 -5.52
CA ALA A 74 1.78 -6.92 -6.94
C ALA A 74 0.36 -6.38 -7.19
N ALA A 75 -0.66 -6.99 -6.56
CA ALA A 75 -2.04 -6.55 -6.69
C ALA A 75 -2.27 -5.10 -6.22
N ILE A 76 -1.52 -4.66 -5.21
CA ILE A 76 -1.58 -3.27 -4.75
C ILE A 76 -0.75 -2.35 -5.62
N ALA A 77 0.42 -2.80 -6.08
CA ALA A 77 1.25 -2.08 -7.03
C ALA A 77 0.48 -1.75 -8.32
N ASP A 78 -0.30 -2.68 -8.85
CA ASP A 78 -1.11 -2.47 -10.06
C ASP A 78 -2.16 -1.37 -9.88
N ILE A 79 -2.80 -1.29 -8.70
CA ILE A 79 -3.80 -0.25 -8.40
C ILE A 79 -3.16 1.14 -8.38
N VAL A 80 -2.01 1.26 -7.74
CA VAL A 80 -1.34 2.56 -7.55
C VAL A 80 -0.33 2.88 -8.66
N GLY A 81 -0.22 2.02 -9.67
CA GLY A 81 0.75 2.17 -10.76
C GLY A 81 2.21 2.13 -10.28
N ALA A 82 2.50 1.37 -9.23
CA ALA A 82 3.86 1.26 -8.70
C ALA A 82 4.78 0.48 -9.64
N LYS A 83 6.00 0.96 -9.77
CA LYS A 83 7.04 0.38 -10.61
C LYS A 83 8.11 -0.28 -9.75
N PRO A 84 8.72 -1.39 -10.20
CA PRO A 84 9.85 -1.98 -9.49
C PRO A 84 11.01 -0.98 -9.38
N VAL A 85 11.69 -1.00 -8.24
CA VAL A 85 12.95 -0.27 -8.03
C VAL A 85 14.07 -1.26 -7.75
N GLU A 86 15.32 -0.80 -7.84
CA GLU A 86 16.45 -1.63 -7.41
C GLU A 86 16.24 -2.08 -5.96
N ARG A 87 16.40 -3.39 -5.74
CA ARG A 87 16.23 -3.99 -4.42
C ARG A 87 17.27 -3.43 -3.46
N THR A 88 16.81 -2.99 -2.29
CA THR A 88 17.70 -2.89 -1.13
C THR A 88 17.79 -4.26 -0.45
N GLU A 89 18.86 -4.49 0.32
CA GLU A 89 19.06 -5.75 1.04
C GLU A 89 17.96 -6.05 2.07
N ALA A 90 17.14 -5.06 2.44
CA ALA A 90 16.10 -5.18 3.45
C ALA A 90 14.80 -5.86 2.95
N TRP A 91 14.54 -5.89 1.64
CA TRP A 91 13.26 -6.35 1.08
C TRP A 91 13.45 -7.36 -0.06
N ALA A 92 12.54 -8.33 -0.18
CA ALA A 92 12.56 -9.30 -1.28
C ALA A 92 12.12 -8.68 -2.60
N SER A 93 11.19 -7.72 -2.58
CA SER A 93 10.87 -6.87 -3.72
C SER A 93 10.45 -5.49 -3.25
N GLU A 94 10.77 -4.47 -4.03
CA GLU A 94 10.35 -3.10 -3.77
C GLU A 94 9.70 -2.50 -5.02
N ARG A 95 8.58 -1.82 -4.82
CA ARG A 95 7.90 -1.06 -5.87
C ARG A 95 7.57 0.34 -5.35
N CYS A 96 7.83 1.36 -6.16
CA CYS A 96 7.56 2.75 -5.80
C CYS A 96 6.50 3.38 -6.72
N PHE A 97 5.74 4.33 -6.19
CA PHE A 97 4.79 5.13 -6.95
C PHE A 97 4.84 6.60 -6.55
N THR A 98 4.30 7.46 -7.41
CA THR A 98 4.09 8.87 -7.10
C THR A 98 2.65 9.06 -6.64
N LEU A 99 2.46 9.62 -5.45
CA LEU A 99 1.15 9.95 -4.92
C LEU A 99 0.68 11.28 -5.51
N ASP A 100 0.19 11.21 -6.75
CA ASP A 100 -0.43 12.31 -7.48
C ASP A 100 -1.98 12.21 -7.43
N ALA A 101 -2.65 13.20 -8.03
CA ALA A 101 -4.12 13.24 -8.08
C ALA A 101 -4.73 12.00 -8.78
N ARG A 102 -4.03 11.45 -9.79
CA ARG A 102 -4.47 10.25 -10.49
C ARG A 102 -4.44 9.03 -9.56
N THR A 103 -3.33 8.84 -8.85
CA THR A 103 -3.15 7.73 -7.92
C THR A 103 -4.15 7.78 -6.77
N LEU A 104 -4.40 8.99 -6.23
CA LEU A 104 -5.45 9.19 -5.23
C LEU A 104 -6.84 8.79 -5.76
N SER A 105 -7.14 9.12 -7.01
CA SER A 105 -8.40 8.74 -7.66
C SER A 105 -8.54 7.21 -7.79
N GLU A 106 -7.48 6.50 -8.16
CA GLU A 106 -7.50 5.03 -8.25
C GLU A 106 -7.66 4.37 -6.88
N ILE A 107 -6.99 4.90 -5.84
CA ILE A 107 -7.18 4.45 -4.45
C ILE A 107 -8.64 4.66 -4.03
N ASP A 108 -9.23 5.82 -4.33
CA ASP A 108 -10.63 6.12 -4.00
C ASP A 108 -11.61 5.22 -4.76
N ARG A 109 -11.33 4.95 -6.04
CA ARG A 109 -12.12 4.03 -6.85
C ARG A 109 -12.09 2.61 -6.27
N ALA A 110 -10.91 2.11 -5.90
CA ALA A 110 -10.73 0.81 -5.26
C ALA A 110 -11.41 0.76 -3.88
N ALA A 111 -11.35 1.85 -3.11
CA ALA A 111 -12.04 2.00 -1.84
C ALA A 111 -13.57 2.17 -1.99
N GLY A 112 -14.09 2.52 -3.18
CA GLY A 112 -15.52 2.75 -3.44
C GLY A 112 -16.27 1.60 -4.13
N THR A 113 -15.59 0.64 -4.77
CA THR A 113 -16.17 -0.24 -5.82
C THR A 113 -17.11 -1.38 -5.35
N ARG A 114 -17.70 -1.34 -4.15
CA ARG A 114 -18.77 -2.28 -3.74
C ARG A 114 -20.17 -1.68 -3.53
N ARG A 115 -20.46 -0.46 -4.00
CA ARG A 115 -21.84 0.08 -3.93
C ARG A 115 -22.78 -0.33 -5.08
N ARG A 116 -22.31 -1.04 -6.13
CA ARG A 116 -23.14 -1.35 -7.32
C ARG A 116 -23.60 -2.80 -7.53
N ARG A 117 -23.37 -3.73 -6.59
CA ARG A 117 -23.80 -5.16 -6.75
C ARG A 117 -24.68 -5.72 -5.62
N ARG A 118 -25.55 -4.90 -5.02
CA ARG A 118 -26.66 -5.39 -4.16
C ARG A 118 -27.95 -4.59 -4.39
N ARG A 119 -28.56 -4.80 -5.55
CA ARG A 119 -30.00 -4.77 -5.80
C ARG A 119 -30.23 -5.38 -7.19
N MET A 120 -31.30 -6.17 -7.34
CA MET A 120 -31.58 -7.20 -8.36
C MET A 120 -30.96 -8.55 -7.93
N VAL A 121 -31.72 -9.58 -7.55
CA VAL A 121 -33.16 -9.89 -7.65
C VAL A 121 -33.59 -10.55 -6.34
#